data_AF-A0A7X3WPT8-F1
#
_entry.id   AF-A0A7X3WPT8-F1
#
_cell.length_a   1.000
_cell.length_b   1.000
_cell.length_c   1.000
_cell.angle_alpha   90.00
_cell.angle_beta   90.00
_cell.angle_gamma   90.00
#
_symmetry.space_group_name_H-M   'P 1'
#
loop_
_entity.id
_entity.type
_entity.pdbx_description
1 polymer ?
#
loop_
_entity_poly.entity_id
_entity_poly.type
_entity_poly.pdbx_seq_one_letter_code
_entity_poly.pdbx_strand_id
1 'polypeptide(L)'
;MARHKRPATLAAARNVSVTPHNPSGPVATAASVQCMASVTNFAILEYAWGEVEWRASLTEPPEKIVNGSIEVPDRSGLGITL
;
A
#
# COMPACT_ATOMS: atom_id res chain seq x y z
N MET A 1 -9.23 -14.14 6.66
CA MET A 1 -8.13 -13.63 5.80
C MET A 1 -8.68 -12.51 4.92
N ALA A 2 -8.02 -11.34 4.86
CA ALA A 2 -8.40 -10.26 3.94
C ALA A 2 -8.41 -10.78 2.48
N ARG A 3 -9.42 -10.40 1.69
CA ARG A 3 -9.66 -10.99 0.35
C ARG A 3 -8.43 -10.89 -0.57
N HIS A 4 -7.64 -9.82 -0.44
CA HIS A 4 -6.43 -9.56 -1.21
C HIS A 4 -5.25 -10.52 -0.92
N LYS A 5 -5.22 -11.19 0.25
CA LYS A 5 -4.12 -12.11 0.59
C LYS A 5 -4.26 -13.51 -0.02
N ARG A 6 -5.48 -13.90 -0.42
CA ARG A 6 -5.74 -15.24 -1.02
C ARG A 6 -5.03 -15.40 -2.37
N PRO A 7 -5.14 -14.45 -3.33
CA PRO A 7 -4.37 -14.52 -4.57
C PRO A 7 -2.86 -14.52 -4.33
N ALA A 8 -2.37 -13.70 -3.38
CA ALA A 8 -0.95 -13.64 -3.04
C ALA A 8 -0.41 -14.97 -2.53
N THR A 9 -1.17 -15.66 -1.67
CA THR A 9 -0.82 -17.00 -1.16
C THR A 9 -0.73 -18.03 -2.30
N LEU A 10 -1.69 -17.99 -3.24
CA LEU A 10 -1.70 -18.89 -4.39
C LEU A 10 -0.54 -18.64 -5.36
N ALA A 11 -0.16 -17.37 -5.54
CA ALA A 11 1.00 -16.96 -6.33
C ALA A 11 2.30 -17.39 -5.65
N ALA A 12 2.42 -17.22 -4.32
CA ALA A 12 3.57 -17.64 -3.54
C ALA A 12 3.83 -19.15 -3.68
N ALA A 13 2.77 -19.98 -3.67
CA ALA A 13 2.87 -21.43 -3.88
C ALA A 13 3.44 -21.81 -5.27
N ARG A 14 3.52 -20.87 -6.22
CA ARG A 14 4.10 -21.05 -7.55
C ARG A 14 5.39 -20.23 -7.74
N ASN A 15 5.98 -19.71 -6.67
CA ASN A 15 7.13 -18.80 -6.71
C ASN A 15 6.89 -17.55 -7.58
N VAL A 16 5.65 -17.06 -7.60
CA VAL A 16 5.27 -15.85 -8.34
C VAL A 16 5.08 -14.70 -7.34
N SER A 17 5.74 -13.58 -7.62
CA SER A 17 5.57 -12.34 -6.84
C SER A 17 4.29 -11.61 -7.21
N VAL A 18 3.79 -10.78 -6.30
CA VAL A 18 2.60 -9.95 -6.51
C VAL A 18 2.91 -8.47 -6.39
N THR A 19 2.23 -7.67 -7.21
CA THR A 19 2.29 -6.21 -7.23
C THR A 19 0.85 -5.69 -7.25
N PRO A 20 0.37 -4.98 -6.21
CA PRO A 20 -0.97 -4.43 -6.22
C PRO A 20 -1.05 -3.24 -7.20
N HIS A 21 -2.12 -3.20 -7.99
CA HIS A 21 -2.54 -2.00 -8.70
C HIS A 21 -3.13 -1.00 -7.69
N ASN A 22 -2.64 0.22 -7.67
CA ASN A 22 -2.92 1.23 -6.64
C ASN A 22 -2.94 2.70 -7.16
N PRO A 23 -3.69 3.04 -8.22
CA PRO A 23 -3.79 4.42 -8.69
C PRO A 23 -4.84 5.25 -7.92
N SER A 24 -5.63 4.64 -7.05
CA SER A 24 -6.92 5.19 -6.61
C SER A 24 -6.87 6.28 -5.52
N GLY A 25 -5.69 6.66 -5.03
CA GLY A 25 -5.54 7.73 -4.04
C GLY A 25 -4.87 7.31 -2.72
N PRO A 26 -4.73 8.24 -1.76
CA PRO A 26 -3.95 8.03 -0.55
C PRO A 26 -4.58 7.02 0.43
N VAL A 27 -5.91 6.93 0.48
CA VAL A 27 -6.60 5.92 1.31
C VAL A 27 -6.37 4.50 0.78
N ALA A 28 -6.49 4.31 -0.55
CA ALA A 28 -6.19 3.04 -1.19
C ALA A 28 -4.72 2.65 -0.98
N THR A 29 -3.82 3.63 -1.04
CA THR A 29 -2.39 3.43 -0.77
C THR A 29 -2.15 2.97 0.66
N ALA A 30 -2.74 3.62 1.67
CA ALA A 30 -2.62 3.20 3.06
C ALA A 30 -3.14 1.75 3.29
N ALA A 31 -4.26 1.39 2.65
CA ALA A 31 -4.77 0.02 2.69
C ALA A 31 -3.83 -0.99 2.01
N SER A 32 -3.25 -0.61 0.87
CA SER A 32 -2.26 -1.43 0.16
C SER A 32 -0.99 -1.61 0.99
N VAL A 33 -0.48 -0.56 1.65
CA VAL A 33 0.68 -0.62 2.56
C VAL A 33 0.44 -1.59 3.70
N GLN A 34 -0.66 -1.43 4.44
CA GLN A 34 -1.00 -2.32 5.56
C GLN A 34 -1.18 -3.78 5.10
N CYS A 35 -1.77 -3.99 3.92
CA CYS A 35 -1.94 -5.33 3.37
C CYS A 35 -0.59 -5.95 2.98
N MET A 36 0.21 -5.25 2.17
CA MET A 36 1.45 -5.75 1.58
C MET A 36 2.60 -5.87 2.59
N ALA A 37 2.62 -5.08 3.66
CA ALA A 37 3.59 -5.21 4.75
C ALA A 37 3.60 -6.61 5.40
N SER A 38 2.54 -7.40 5.18
CA SER A 38 2.41 -8.77 5.69
C SER A 38 2.40 -9.86 4.61
N VAL A 39 2.70 -9.51 3.35
CA VAL A 39 2.75 -10.43 2.21
C VAL A 39 4.21 -10.66 1.82
N THR A 40 4.68 -11.90 1.95
CA THR A 40 6.11 -12.22 1.79
C THR A 40 6.61 -12.26 0.35
N ASN A 41 5.71 -12.43 -0.62
CA ASN A 41 6.02 -12.42 -2.05
C ASN A 41 5.61 -11.10 -2.73
N PHE A 42 5.51 -10.01 -1.97
CA PHE A 42 5.29 -8.67 -2.51
C PHE A 42 6.56 -8.14 -3.18
N ALA A 43 6.43 -7.52 -4.36
CA ALA A 43 7.57 -7.00 -5.12
C ALA A 43 7.71 -5.47 -5.03
N ILE A 44 6.67 -4.73 -5.44
CA ILE A 44 6.64 -3.26 -5.46
C ILE A 44 5.20 -2.77 -5.40
N LEU A 45 5.00 -1.59 -4.82
CA LEU A 45 3.70 -0.91 -4.70
C LEU A 45 3.66 0.24 -5.69
N GLU A 46 2.61 0.29 -6.51
CA GLU A 46 2.32 1.43 -7.35
C GLU A 46 1.99 2.66 -6.51
N TYR A 47 2.58 3.80 -6.88
CA TYR A 47 2.38 5.09 -6.22
C TYR A 47 2.19 6.18 -7.27
N ALA A 48 1.04 6.87 -7.22
CA ALA A 48 0.71 7.97 -8.12
C ALA A 48 1.45 9.27 -7.72
N TRP A 49 2.76 9.30 -7.98
CA TRP A 49 3.64 10.41 -7.64
C TRP A 49 3.23 11.70 -8.36
N GLY A 50 2.97 12.77 -7.59
CA GLY A 50 2.74 14.11 -8.13
C GLY A 50 1.50 14.23 -9.02
N GLU A 51 0.51 13.35 -8.86
CA GLU A 51 -0.70 13.34 -9.71
C GLU A 51 -1.49 14.66 -9.58
N VAL A 52 -1.71 15.13 -8.35
CA VAL A 52 -2.42 16.39 -8.03
C VAL A 52 -1.86 17.03 -6.75
N GLU A 53 -1.78 18.35 -6.73
CA GLU A 53 -1.22 19.15 -5.62
C GLU A 53 -1.94 18.92 -4.28
N TRP A 54 -3.26 18.70 -4.30
CA TRP A 54 -4.08 18.52 -3.10
C TRP A 54 -4.09 17.08 -2.55
N ARG A 55 -3.35 16.14 -3.16
CA ARG A 55 -3.35 14.73 -2.74
C ARG A 55 -2.94 14.59 -1.27
N ALA A 56 -1.85 15.24 -0.88
CA ALA A 56 -1.28 15.12 0.45
C ALA A 56 -2.20 15.68 1.56
N SER A 57 -3.12 16.59 1.23
CA SER A 57 -4.05 17.16 2.21
C SER A 57 -5.27 16.29 2.50
N LEU A 58 -5.45 15.16 1.80
CA LEU A 58 -6.60 14.27 2.00
C LEU A 58 -6.47 13.34 3.21
N THR A 59 -5.27 13.18 3.76
CA THR A 59 -5.02 12.23 4.85
C THR A 59 -4.03 12.76 5.86
N GLU A 60 -4.26 12.44 7.14
CA GLU A 60 -3.37 12.80 8.25
C GLU A 60 -2.87 11.53 8.99
N PRO A 61 -1.55 11.27 9.05
CA PRO A 61 -0.48 11.98 8.33
C PRO A 61 -0.54 11.73 6.80
N PRO A 62 0.08 12.60 5.99
CA PRO A 62 0.25 12.34 4.57
C PRO A 62 1.15 11.13 4.32
N GLU A 63 1.07 10.57 3.11
CA GLU A 63 1.94 9.49 2.65
C GLU A 63 3.42 9.91 2.75
N LYS A 64 4.24 9.14 3.45
CA LYS A 64 5.66 9.45 3.66
C LYS A 64 6.55 8.50 2.86
N ILE A 65 7.15 9.03 1.81
CA ILE A 65 8.08 8.32 0.92
C ILE A 65 9.52 8.68 1.31
N VAL A 66 10.31 7.68 1.68
CA VAL A 66 11.71 7.82 2.08
C VAL A 66 12.55 6.87 1.24
N ASN A 67 13.51 7.39 0.47
CA ASN A 67 14.43 6.60 -0.36
C ASN A 67 13.72 5.57 -1.27
N GLY A 68 12.61 5.98 -1.90
CA GLY A 68 11.82 5.13 -2.79
C GLY A 68 10.92 4.10 -2.10
N SER A 69 10.83 4.12 -0.77
CA SER A 69 9.96 3.25 0.02
C SER A 69 8.92 4.07 0.79
N ILE A 70 7.70 3.55 0.92
CA ILE A 70 6.68 4.14 1.80
C ILE A 70 6.79 3.53 3.20
N GLU A 71 6.73 4.36 4.23
CA GLU A 71 6.71 3.88 5.62
C GLU A 71 5.38 3.17 5.93
N VAL A 72 5.46 2.06 6.66
CA VAL A 72 4.27 1.37 7.19
C VAL A 72 3.83 2.11 8.46
N PRO A 73 2.62 2.70 8.49
CA PRO A 73 2.16 3.41 9.68
C PRO A 73 1.99 2.48 10.88
N ASP A 74 2.32 2.98 12.08
CA ASP A 74 2.18 2.30 13.37
C ASP A 74 0.87 2.64 14.10
N ARG A 75 0.13 3.64 13.62
CA ARG A 75 -1.20 4.00 14.14
C ARG A 75 -2.24 2.93 13.79
N SER A 76 -3.27 2.81 14.62
CA SER A 76 -4.33 1.81 14.46
C SER A 76 -5.04 1.89 13.11
N GLY A 77 -5.55 0.75 12.63
CA GLY A 77 -6.36 0.70 11.40
C GLY A 77 -5.51 0.85 10.15
N LEU A 78 -5.85 1.81 9.28
CA LEU A 78 -5.06 2.13 8.09
C LEU A 78 -3.84 3.00 8.38
N GLY A 79 -3.74 3.56 9.59
CA GLY A 79 -2.66 4.45 9.97
C GLY A 79 -2.91 5.93 9.68
N ILE A 80 -4.05 6.26 9.08
CA ILE A 80 -4.43 7.59 8.61
C ILE A 80 -5.85 7.97 9.07
N THR A 81 -6.14 9.26 9.07
CA THR A 81 -7.50 9.84 9.13
C THR A 81 -7.76 10.70 7.90
N LEU A 82 -9.04 10.94 7.56
CA LEU A 82 -9.45 11.89 6.52
C LEU A 82 -9.58 13.31 7.08
#